data_AF-A0A6A3V2D5-F1
#
_entry.id   AF-A0A6A3V2D5-F1
#
_cell.length_a   1.000
_cell.length_b   1.000
_cell.length_c   1.000
_cell.angle_alpha   90.00
_cell.angle_beta   90.00
_cell.angle_gamma   90.00
#
_symmetry.space_group_name_H-M   'P 1'
#
loop_
_entity.id
_entity.type
_entity.pdbx_description
1 polymer ?
#
loop_
_entity_poly.entity_id
_entity_poly.type
_entity_poly.pdbx_seq_one_letter_code
_entity_poly.pdbx_strand_id
1 'polypeptide(L)'
;MAELDEDLEFEQSWIPYESLYFTRAIPKGAFGEVWLTQLEDTQVAVKKILEDKKHDVSEIECFGAEIKLMALLKHPKIVGFIGVVWSNTQELCAVIEFMAKGDLYGYLERRKGTLN
;
A
#
# COMPACT_ATOMS: atom_id res chain seq x y z
N MET A 1 -15.47 -8.98 -1.47
CA MET A 1 -14.80 -9.68 -0.33
C MET A 1 -14.75 -11.18 -0.54
N ALA A 2 -15.85 -11.83 -0.93
CA ALA A 2 -15.88 -13.25 -1.31
C ALA A 2 -14.86 -13.63 -2.41
N GLU A 3 -14.50 -12.72 -3.32
CA GLU A 3 -13.49 -12.99 -4.36
C GLU A 3 -12.02 -12.87 -3.89
N LEU A 4 -11.74 -12.40 -2.67
CA LEU A 4 -10.37 -12.33 -2.14
C LEU A 4 -10.01 -13.55 -1.30
N ASP A 5 -11.01 -14.20 -0.69
CA ASP A 5 -10.82 -15.38 0.17
C ASP A 5 -10.52 -16.67 -0.63
N GLU A 6 -10.77 -16.71 -1.94
CA GLU A 6 -10.52 -17.90 -2.78
C GLU A 6 -9.13 -17.90 -3.46
N ASP A 7 -8.39 -16.80 -3.39
CA ASP A 7 -7.08 -16.68 -4.02
C ASP A 7 -5.97 -17.16 -3.06
N LEU A 8 -5.56 -18.43 -3.18
CA LEU A 8 -4.50 -19.06 -2.36
C LEU A 8 -3.16 -18.29 -2.32
N GLU A 9 -2.90 -17.39 -3.28
CA GLU A 9 -1.73 -16.51 -3.27
C GLU A 9 -1.84 -15.38 -2.24
N PHE A 10 -3.07 -14.97 -1.88
CA PHE A 10 -3.32 -13.95 -0.86
C PHE A 10 -3.12 -14.49 0.55
N GLU A 11 -3.56 -15.72 0.84
CA GLU A 11 -3.35 -16.35 2.17
C GLU A 11 -1.86 -16.45 2.51
N GLN A 12 -1.00 -16.78 1.54
CA GLN A 12 0.45 -16.84 1.74
C GLN A 12 1.10 -15.47 1.92
N SER A 13 0.41 -14.41 1.50
CA SER A 13 0.87 -13.02 1.57
C SER A 13 0.19 -12.25 2.71
N TRP A 14 -0.56 -12.93 3.57
CA TRP A 14 -1.25 -12.31 4.71
C TRP A 14 -0.25 -11.87 5.78
N ILE A 15 -0.42 -10.64 6.26
CA ILE A 15 0.39 -10.06 7.32
C ILE A 15 -0.53 -9.73 8.52
N PRO A 16 -0.19 -10.17 9.75
CA PRO A 16 -0.94 -9.80 10.94
C PRO A 16 -0.91 -8.28 11.15
N TYR A 17 -2.07 -7.65 11.39
CA TYR A 17 -2.13 -6.19 11.59
C TYR A 17 -1.25 -5.72 12.76
N GLU A 18 -1.19 -6.52 13.83
CA GLU A 18 -0.37 -6.27 15.01
C GLU A 18 1.14 -6.28 14.76
N SER A 19 1.60 -6.82 13.63
CA SER A 19 3.02 -6.77 13.23
C SER A 19 3.43 -5.43 12.63
N LEU A 20 2.46 -4.54 12.36
CA LEU A 20 2.66 -3.25 11.73
C LEU A 20 2.73 -2.10 12.75
N TYR A 21 3.86 -1.41 12.79
CA TYR A 21 4.04 -0.22 13.62
C TYR A 21 3.96 1.04 12.76
N PHE A 22 2.77 1.62 12.69
CA PHE A 22 2.48 2.83 11.92
C PHE A 22 3.25 4.03 12.47
N THR A 23 4.07 4.67 11.64
CA THR A 23 4.93 5.79 12.04
C THR A 23 4.31 7.13 11.69
N ARG A 24 4.06 7.40 10.40
CA ARG A 24 3.47 8.66 9.93
C ARG A 24 2.73 8.49 8.62
N ALA A 25 1.71 9.31 8.41
CA ALA A 25 1.10 9.46 7.10
C ALA A 25 2.12 10.04 6.11
N ILE A 26 2.16 9.46 4.92
CA ILE A 26 2.86 10.01 3.76
C ILE A 26 1.86 10.95 3.08
N PRO A 27 2.27 12.18 2.71
CA PRO A 27 1.35 13.18 2.14
C PRO A 27 0.50 12.60 1.01
N LYS A 28 -0.80 12.87 1.08
CA LYS A 28 -1.82 12.30 0.18
C LYS A 28 -1.53 12.64 -1.28
N GLY A 29 -1.40 11.61 -2.11
CA GLY A 29 -1.73 11.70 -3.53
C GLY A 29 -3.22 11.47 -3.76
N ALA A 30 -3.67 11.47 -5.01
CA ALA A 30 -5.08 11.25 -5.37
C ALA A 30 -5.61 9.81 -5.10
N PHE A 31 -4.77 8.90 -4.59
CA PHE A 31 -4.98 7.45 -4.71
C PHE A 31 -5.21 6.70 -3.39
N GLY A 32 -5.49 7.40 -2.28
CA GLY A 32 -5.76 6.79 -0.98
C GLY A 32 -4.90 7.34 0.16
N GLU A 33 -5.01 6.72 1.34
CA GLU A 33 -4.16 7.02 2.48
C GLU A 33 -2.95 6.08 2.49
N VAL A 34 -1.74 6.62 2.63
CA VAL A 34 -0.50 5.82 2.68
C VAL A 34 0.27 6.15 3.94
N TRP A 35 0.71 5.12 4.65
CA TRP A 35 1.44 5.24 5.90
C TRP A 35 2.84 4.65 5.79
N LEU A 36 3.84 5.39 6.25
CA LEU A 36 5.13 4.81 6.59
C LEU A 36 4.96 3.94 7.82
N THR A 37 5.35 2.68 7.72
CA THR A 37 5.12 1.65 8.73
C THR A 37 6.39 0.81 8.88
N GLN A 38 6.68 0.38 10.10
CA GLN A 38 7.75 -0.57 10.37
C GLN A 38 7.15 -1.98 10.43
N LEU A 39 7.70 -2.91 9.66
CA LEU A 39 7.41 -4.34 9.69
C LEU A 39 8.71 -5.07 10.00
N GLU A 40 8.80 -5.64 11.20
CA GLU A 40 10.05 -6.19 11.74
C GLU A 40 11.20 -5.16 11.63
N ASP A 41 12.29 -5.48 10.93
CA ASP A 41 13.43 -4.60 10.70
C ASP A 41 13.35 -3.80 9.38
N THR A 42 12.23 -3.88 8.66
CA THR A 42 12.04 -3.24 7.35
C THR A 42 11.01 -2.11 7.38
N GLN A 43 11.34 -0.97 6.76
CA GLN A 43 10.37 0.09 6.51
C GLN A 43 9.53 -0.24 5.27
N VAL A 44 8.21 -0.20 5.44
CA VAL A 44 7.21 -0.48 4.40
C VAL A 44 6.24 0.69 4.25
N ALA A 45 5.56 0.75 3.11
CA ALA A 45 4.42 1.62 2.90
C ALA A 45 3.13 0.80 2.99
N VAL A 46 2.19 1.24 3.82
CA VAL A 46 0.88 0.62 3.96
C VAL A 46 -0.14 1.53 3.31
N LYS A 47 -0.78 1.04 2.25
CA LYS A 47 -1.86 1.72 1.55
C LYS A 47 -3.22 1.27 2.11
N LYS A 48 -4.09 2.23 2.37
CA LYS A 48 -5.44 2.06 2.90
C LYS A 48 -6.46 2.82 2.04
N ILE A 49 -7.70 2.34 2.05
CA ILE A 49 -8.84 3.11 1.55
C ILE A 49 -9.02 4.34 2.46
N LEU A 50 -9.52 5.44 1.89
CA LEU A 50 -9.82 6.62 2.69
C LEU A 50 -10.94 6.32 3.71
N GLU A 51 -10.82 6.89 4.91
CA GLU A 51 -11.76 6.71 6.02
C GLU A 51 -13.23 6.99 5.64
N ASP A 52 -13.49 7.96 4.76
CA ASP A 52 -14.83 8.32 4.28
C ASP A 52 -15.37 7.36 3.21
N LYS A 53 -14.52 6.54 2.61
CA LYS A 53 -14.83 5.61 1.52
C LYS A 53 -14.77 4.14 1.92
N LYS A 54 -14.29 3.82 3.12
CA LYS A 54 -14.04 2.44 3.57
C LYS A 54 -15.28 1.54 3.67
N HIS A 55 -16.48 2.12 3.63
CA HIS A 55 -17.75 1.39 3.63
C HIS A 55 -18.40 1.33 2.24
N ASP A 56 -17.81 1.98 1.24
CA ASP A 56 -18.27 1.89 -0.14
C ASP A 56 -17.76 0.58 -0.76
N VAL A 57 -18.70 -0.31 -1.08
CA VAL A 57 -18.40 -1.63 -1.65
C VAL A 57 -17.63 -1.52 -2.96
N SER A 58 -17.95 -0.54 -3.82
CA SER A 58 -17.27 -0.32 -5.10
C SER A 58 -15.81 0.06 -4.90
N GLU A 59 -15.53 0.91 -3.90
CA GLU A 59 -14.16 1.32 -3.56
C GLU A 59 -13.37 0.14 -2.95
N ILE A 60 -14.00 -0.69 -2.12
CA ILE A 60 -13.39 -1.91 -1.57
C ILE A 60 -13.04 -2.90 -2.68
N GLU A 61 -13.95 -3.13 -3.63
CA GLU A 61 -13.74 -4.03 -4.77
C GLU A 61 -12.64 -3.52 -5.70
N CYS A 62 -12.66 -2.22 -6.02
CA CYS A 62 -11.63 -1.56 -6.82
C CYS A 62 -10.26 -1.67 -6.15
N PHE A 63 -10.19 -1.44 -4.84
CA PHE A 63 -8.94 -1.58 -4.09
C PHE A 63 -8.47 -3.03 -4.04
N GLY A 64 -9.36 -4.00 -3.85
CA GLY A 64 -9.03 -5.42 -3.94
C GLY A 64 -8.42 -5.80 -5.29
N ALA A 65 -8.99 -5.32 -6.39
CA ALA A 65 -8.43 -5.52 -7.73
C ALA A 65 -7.05 -4.86 -7.90
N GLU A 66 -6.84 -3.68 -7.32
CA GLU A 66 -5.52 -3.03 -7.29
C GLU A 66 -4.48 -3.87 -6.57
N ILE A 67 -4.81 -4.44 -5.40
CA ILE A 67 -3.90 -5.33 -4.65
C ILE A 67 -3.57 -6.57 -5.48
N LYS A 68 -4.56 -7.19 -6.12
CA LYS A 68 -4.34 -8.33 -7.02
C LYS A 68 -3.35 -7.98 -8.14
N LEU A 69 -3.53 -6.82 -8.76
CA LEU A 69 -2.61 -6.35 -9.80
C LEU A 69 -1.19 -6.15 -9.25
N MET A 70 -1.04 -5.55 -8.07
CA MET A 70 0.27 -5.39 -7.42
C MET A 70 0.96 -6.74 -7.17
N ALA A 71 0.22 -7.74 -6.68
CA ALA A 71 0.75 -9.07 -6.39
C ALA A 71 1.30 -9.79 -7.64
N LEU A 72 0.68 -9.55 -8.81
CA LEU A 72 1.08 -10.13 -10.09
C LEU A 72 2.33 -9.46 -10.70
N LEU A 73 2.64 -8.22 -10.33
CA LEU A 73 3.70 -7.44 -10.95
C LEU A 73 5.05 -7.61 -10.22
N LYS A 74 5.90 -8.51 -10.73
CA LYS A 74 7.24 -8.79 -10.18
C LYS A 74 8.35 -8.28 -11.11
N HIS A 75 8.87 -7.09 -10.85
CA HIS A 75 9.97 -6.50 -11.64
C HIS A 75 10.77 -5.46 -10.82
N PRO A 76 12.11 -5.37 -10.96
CA PRO A 76 12.97 -4.43 -10.20
C PRO A 76 12.74 -2.93 -10.46
N LYS A 77 11.74 -2.57 -11.28
CA LYS A 77 11.34 -1.18 -11.63
C LYS A 77 9.86 -0.91 -11.37
N ILE A 78 9.16 -1.88 -10.78
CA ILE A 78 7.79 -1.74 -10.31
C ILE A 78 7.85 -1.84 -8.79
N VAL A 79 7.02 -1.05 -8.11
CA VAL A 79 6.94 -1.07 -6.65
C VAL A 79 6.59 -2.48 -6.18
N GLY A 80 7.46 -3.08 -5.39
CA GLY A 80 7.32 -4.44 -4.89
C GLY A 80 6.14 -4.58 -3.93
N PHE A 81 5.25 -5.54 -4.24
CA PHE A 81 4.25 -6.03 -3.30
C PHE A 81 4.89 -6.91 -2.23
N ILE A 82 4.54 -6.69 -0.97
CA ILE A 82 5.06 -7.44 0.18
C ILE A 82 3.96 -8.34 0.74
N GLY A 83 2.75 -7.79 0.90
CA GLY A 83 1.65 -8.54 1.44
C GLY A 83 0.41 -7.69 1.63
N VAL A 84 -0.55 -8.27 2.32
CA VAL A 84 -1.88 -7.69 2.50
C VAL A 84 -2.36 -7.97 3.91
N VAL A 85 -3.11 -7.03 4.46
CA VAL A 85 -3.69 -7.16 5.79
C VAL A 85 -5.19 -7.09 5.65
N TRP A 86 -5.88 -8.06 6.23
CA TRP A 86 -7.32 -8.02 6.38
C TRP A 86 -7.74 -8.85 7.60
N SER A 87 -8.84 -8.46 8.22
CA SER A 87 -9.58 -9.29 9.18
C SER A 87 -11.03 -8.78 9.29
N ASN A 88 -11.90 -9.52 9.98
CA ASN A 88 -13.27 -9.08 10.23
C ASN A 88 -13.36 -7.73 10.98
N THR A 89 -12.30 -7.32 11.66
CA THR A 89 -12.25 -6.11 12.49
C THR A 89 -11.28 -5.04 11.96
N GLN A 90 -10.45 -5.38 10.97
CA GLN A 90 -9.42 -4.48 10.44
C GLN A 90 -9.65 -4.29 8.95
N GLU A 91 -9.50 -3.05 8.51
CA GLU A 91 -9.66 -2.65 7.12
C GLU A 91 -8.63 -3.34 6.21
N LEU A 92 -9.03 -3.60 4.96
CA LEU A 92 -8.14 -4.12 3.93
C LEU A 92 -6.99 -3.13 3.68
N CYS A 93 -5.76 -3.60 3.77
CA CYS A 93 -4.55 -2.81 3.52
C CYS A 93 -3.60 -3.52 2.57
N ALA A 94 -2.94 -2.77 1.70
CA ALA A 94 -1.83 -3.27 0.89
C ALA A 94 -0.50 -2.89 1.56
N VAL A 95 0.42 -3.84 1.70
CA VAL A 95 1.78 -3.63 2.19
C VAL A 95 2.75 -3.71 1.00
N ILE A 96 3.47 -2.64 0.76
CA ILE A 96 4.37 -2.47 -0.38
C ILE A 96 5.72 -1.89 0.08
N GLU A 97 6.75 -2.00 -0.76
CA GLU A 97 8.05 -1.42 -0.45
C GLU A 97 7.97 0.11 -0.26
N PHE A 98 8.79 0.63 0.66
CA PHE A 98 8.85 2.05 0.90
C PHE A 98 9.89 2.76 0.03
N MET A 99 9.43 3.70 -0.79
CA MET A 99 10.28 4.54 -1.63
C MET A 99 10.82 5.77 -0.86
N ALA A 100 11.91 5.57 -0.12
CA ALA A 100 12.46 6.58 0.81
C ALA A 100 12.87 7.93 0.16
N LYS A 101 13.14 7.96 -1.15
CA LYS A 101 13.50 9.20 -1.88
C LYS A 101 12.29 10.02 -2.36
N GLY A 102 11.08 9.54 -2.09
CA GLY A 102 9.83 10.14 -2.55
C GLY A 102 9.59 9.94 -4.04
N ASP A 103 8.57 10.60 -4.56
CA ASP A 103 8.22 10.55 -5.97
C ASP A 103 9.10 11.46 -6.86
N LEU A 104 9.06 11.19 -8.16
CA LEU A 104 9.82 11.94 -9.16
C LEU A 104 9.36 13.39 -9.27
N TYR A 105 8.07 13.68 -9.12
CA TYR A 105 7.53 15.03 -9.24
C TYR A 105 8.13 15.93 -8.15
N GLY A 106 8.05 15.53 -6.89
CA GLY A 106 8.65 16.23 -5.77
C GLY A 106 10.17 16.33 -5.89
N TYR A 107 10.84 15.32 -6.45
CA TYR A 107 12.27 15.40 -6.75
C TYR A 107 12.60 16.49 -7.78
N LEU A 108 11.83 16.57 -8.86
CA LEU A 108 12.01 17.59 -9.91
C LEU A 108 11.66 18.99 -9.42
N GLU A 109 10.58 19.16 -8.66
CA GLU A 109 10.20 20.45 -8.06
C GLU A 109 11.31 20.99 -7.15
N ARG A 110 11.92 20.15 -6.30
CA ARG A 110 13.06 20.54 -5.45
C ARG A 110 14.31 20.96 -6.25
N ARG A 111 14.40 20.59 -7.52
CA ARG A 111 15.54 20.87 -8.41
C ARG A 111 15.26 21.93 -9.46
N LYS A 112 14.03 22.45 -9.56
CA LYS A 112 13.75 23.59 -10.45
C LYS A 112 14.67 24.76 -10.08
N GLY A 113 15.50 25.17 -11.03
CA GLY A 113 16.45 26.28 -10.86
C GLY A 113 17.87 25.89 -10.44
N THR A 114 18.17 24.60 -10.24
CA THR A 114 19.54 24.12 -10.01
C THR A 114 19.98 23.23 -11.18
N LEU A 115 20.35 23.88 -12.28
CA LEU A 115 21.10 23.23 -13.35
C LEU A 115 22.56 23.21 -12.90
N ASN A 116 23.06 22.03 -12.55
CA ASN A 116 24.50 21.78 -12.50
C ASN A 116 24.99 21.41 -13.90
#